data_AF-A0A7C1ZFR8-F1
#
_entry.id   AF-A0A7C1ZFR8-F1
#
_cell.length_a   1.000
_cell.length_b   1.000
_cell.length_c   1.000
_cell.angle_alpha   90.00
_cell.angle_beta   90.00
_cell.angle_gamma   90.00
#
_symmetry.space_group_name_H-M   'P 1'
#
loop_
_entity.id
_entity.type
_entity.pdbx_description
1 polymer ?
#
loop_
_entity_poly.entity_id
_entity_poly.type
_entity_poly.pdbx_seq_one_letter_code
_entity_poly.pdbx_strand_id
1 'polypeptide(L)' 'MAKQIAEKAGREVRLGHYCDLSDSYHIYGRRQDHFETGFLKLIKERTFEERTWTREFAQQFFDEAKPVIAEKIRRQDEKR' A
#
# COMPACT_ATOMS: atom_id res chain seq x y z
N MET A 1 -0.76 -13.84 -1.27
CA MET A 1 -1.91 -13.18 -1.94
C MET A 1 -2.40 -13.96 -3.16
N ALA A 2 -1.58 -14.24 -4.19
CA ALA A 2 -1.99 -15.03 -5.36
C ALA A 2 -2.54 -16.44 -4.99
N LYS A 3 -1.87 -17.15 -4.07
CA LYS A 3 -2.35 -18.44 -3.54
C LYS A 3 -3.75 -18.35 -2.90
N GLN A 4 -3.96 -17.36 -2.04
CA GLN A 4 -5.26 -17.12 -1.39
C GLN A 4 -6.35 -16.76 -2.40
N ILE A 5 -6.00 -16.06 -3.48
CA ILE A 5 -6.92 -15.74 -4.56
C ILE A 5 -7.24 -17.01 -5.38
N ALA A 6 -6.24 -17.84 -5.69
CA ALA A 6 -6.44 -19.11 -6.38
C ALA A 6 -7.42 -20.03 -5.62
N GLU A 7 -7.22 -20.17 -4.29
CA GLU A 7 -8.10 -20.93 -3.40
C GLU A 7 -9.55 -20.41 -3.45
N LYS A 8 -9.74 -19.09 -3.36
CA LYS A 8 -11.06 -18.47 -3.44
C LYS A 8 -11.69 -18.56 -4.83
N ALA A 9 -10.89 -18.53 -5.88
CA ALA A 9 -11.35 -18.52 -7.27
C ALA A 9 -11.59 -19.93 -7.85
N GLY A 10 -11.19 -20.99 -7.15
CA GLY A 10 -11.33 -22.38 -7.61
C GLY A 10 -10.54 -22.71 -8.88
N ARG A 11 -9.52 -21.90 -9.21
CA ARG A 11 -8.70 -22.07 -10.41
C ARG A 11 -7.26 -21.62 -10.14
N GLU A 12 -6.33 -22.12 -10.96
CA GLU A 12 -4.93 -21.70 -10.87
C GLU A 12 -4.81 -20.19 -11.13
N VAL A 13 -4.11 -19.49 -10.23
CA VAL A 13 -3.76 -18.07 -10.37
C VAL A 13 -2.25 -17.95 -10.20
N ARG A 14 -1.56 -17.61 -11.30
CA ARG A 14 -0.12 -17.37 -11.34
C ARG A 14 0.17 -15.87 -11.17
N LEU A 15 1.36 -15.55 -10.69
CA LEU A 15 1.83 -14.16 -10.68
C LEU A 15 2.03 -13.70 -12.12
N GLY A 16 1.33 -12.62 -12.49
CA GLY A 16 1.51 -11.92 -13.76
C GLY A 16 2.39 -10.68 -13.60
N HIS A 17 2.48 -9.89 -14.66
CA HIS A 17 3.15 -8.60 -14.62
C HIS A 17 2.37 -7.62 -13.74
N TYR A 18 3.08 -6.91 -12.87
CA TYR A 18 2.55 -5.71 -12.24
C TYR A 18 2.61 -4.57 -13.27
N CYS A 19 1.46 -4.00 -13.62
CA CYS A 19 1.35 -2.87 -14.52
C CYS A 19 0.68 -1.73 -13.76
N ASP A 20 1.41 -0.62 -13.60
CA ASP A 20 0.88 0.65 -13.14
C ASP A 20 0.71 1.56 -14.35
N LEU A 21 -0.52 2.02 -14.60
CA LEU A 21 -0.86 2.88 -15.72
C LEU A 21 -1.32 4.23 -15.17
N SER A 22 -0.37 5.15 -15.08
CA SER A 22 -0.58 6.50 -14.58
C SER A 22 -0.40 7.51 -15.72
N ASP A 23 -1.41 8.35 -15.95
CA ASP A 23 -1.40 9.39 -17.01
C ASP A 23 -0.43 10.54 -16.69
N SER A 24 -0.15 10.75 -15.40
CA SER A 24 0.86 11.72 -14.98
C SER A 24 1.49 11.34 -13.65
N TYR A 25 2.76 11.72 -13.48
CA TYR A 25 3.50 11.57 -12.24
C TYR A 25 3.99 12.94 -11.78
N HIS A 26 3.60 13.35 -10.57
CA HIS A 26 3.85 14.69 -10.06
C HIS A 26 4.64 14.65 -8.74
N ILE A 27 5.82 15.27 -8.73
CA ILE A 27 6.56 15.59 -7.51
C ILE A 27 6.45 17.10 -7.32
N TYR A 28 5.68 17.53 -6.32
CA TYR A 28 5.57 18.95 -6.00
C TYR A 28 6.92 19.51 -5.55
N GLY A 29 7.33 20.69 -6.02
CA GLY A 29 8.66 21.26 -5.74
C GLY A 29 9.01 21.31 -4.24
N ARG A 30 8.04 21.62 -3.38
CA ARG A 30 8.23 21.61 -1.90
C ARG A 30 8.62 20.22 -1.33
N ARG A 31 8.40 19.16 -2.10
CA ARG A 31 8.68 17.76 -1.73
C ARG A 31 9.99 17.26 -2.36
N GLN A 32 10.68 18.05 -3.20
CA GLN A 32 11.86 17.60 -3.94
C GLN A 32 12.96 17.11 -3.01
N ASP A 33 13.39 17.92 -2.04
CA ASP A 33 14.43 17.54 -1.09
C ASP A 33 14.08 16.26 -0.33
N HIS A 34 12.82 16.10 0.08
CA HIS A 34 12.36 14.90 0.77
C HIS A 34 12.31 13.68 -0.14
N PHE A 35 11.97 13.87 -1.42
CA PHE A 35 12.00 12.80 -2.41
C PHE A 35 13.44 12.31 -2.65
N GLU A 36 14.40 13.23 -2.75
CA GLU A 36 15.82 12.90 -2.98
C GLU A 36 16.45 12.25 -1.74
N THR A 37 16.35 12.90 -0.58
CA THR A 37 17.01 12.45 0.66
C THR A 37 16.30 11.31 1.37
N GLY A 38 14.99 11.14 1.13
CA GLY A 38 14.18 10.06 1.66
C GLY A 38 14.04 8.91 0.66
N PHE A 39 13.14 9.05 -0.32
CA PHE A 39 12.78 7.96 -1.21
C PHE A 39 13.96 7.45 -2.04
N LEU A 40 14.62 8.32 -2.83
CA LEU A 40 15.71 7.90 -3.71
C LEU A 40 16.90 7.33 -2.95
N LYS A 41 17.22 7.89 -1.77
CA LYS A 41 18.24 7.36 -0.89
C LYS A 41 17.92 5.93 -0.45
N LEU A 42 16.70 5.66 0.01
CA LEU A 42 16.26 4.33 0.42
C LEU A 42 16.32 3.32 -0.74
N ILE A 43 15.93 3.72 -1.95
CA ILE A 43 16.04 2.86 -3.14
C ILE A 43 17.48 2.47 -3.44
N LYS A 44 18.43 3.39 -3.25
CA LYS A 44 19.86 3.15 -3.54
C LYS A 44 20.56 2.32 -2.45
N GLU A 45 20.18 2.53 -1.19
CA GLU A 45 20.94 2.01 -0.05
C GLU A 45 20.36 0.74 0.59
N ARG A 46 19.09 0.42 0.31
CA ARG A 46 18.36 -0.68 0.99
C ARG A 46 17.89 -1.74 0.02
N THR A 47 17.85 -2.99 0.47
CA THR A 47 17.17 -4.06 -0.27
C THR A 47 15.66 -3.83 -0.29
N PHE A 48 14.95 -4.59 -1.13
CA PHE A 48 13.49 -4.52 -1.19
C PHE A 48 12.85 -4.90 0.15
N GLU A 49 13.38 -5.93 0.80
CA GLU A 49 12.91 -6.44 2.08
C GLU A 49 13.10 -5.42 3.20
N GLU A 50 14.22 -4.69 3.21
CA GLU A 50 14.51 -3.66 4.21
C GLU A 50 13.62 -2.41 4.08
N ARG A 51 13.05 -2.17 2.89
CA ARG A 51 12.18 -1.02 2.61
C ARG A 51 10.70 -1.39 2.45
N THR A 52 10.32 -2.61 2.81
CA THR A 52 8.93 -3.07 2.81
C THR A 52 8.56 -3.67 4.15
N TRP A 53 7.26 -3.64 4.47
CA TRP A 53 6.72 -4.27 5.67
C TRP A 53 5.82 -5.42 5.29
N THR A 54 5.97 -6.53 6.00
CA THR A 54 5.07 -7.67 5.85
C THR A 54 3.70 -7.32 6.43
N ARG A 55 2.68 -8.06 5.99
CA ARG A 55 1.33 -7.90 6.53
C ARG A 55 1.32 -8.20 8.04
N GLU A 56 2.08 -9.19 8.46
CA GLU A 56 2.17 -9.64 9.84
C GLU A 56 2.71 -8.51 10.74
N PHE A 57 3.76 -7.81 10.29
CA PHE A 57 4.27 -6.63 11.00
C PHE A 57 3.21 -5.52 11.08
N ALA A 58 2.52 -5.27 9.97
CA ALA A 58 1.56 -4.17 9.86
C ALA A 58 0.20 -4.46 10.55
N GLN A 59 -0.07 -5.70 10.95
CA GLN A 59 -1.39 -6.16 11.41
C GLN A 59 -1.92 -5.36 12.61
N GLN A 60 -1.05 -5.03 13.58
CA GLN A 60 -1.41 -4.24 14.75
C GLN A 60 -1.99 -2.86 14.39
N PHE A 61 -1.34 -2.16 13.45
CA PHE A 61 -1.80 -0.84 13.00
C PHE A 61 -3.15 -0.92 12.29
N PHE A 62 -3.38 -2.01 11.54
CA PHE A 62 -4.68 -2.24 10.89
C PHE A 62 -5.78 -2.48 11.91
N ASP A 63 -5.52 -3.27 12.95
CA ASP A 63 -6.51 -3.58 13.96
C ASP A 63 -6.88 -2.35 14.81
N GLU A 64 -5.90 -1.49 15.10
CA GLU A 64 -6.15 -0.18 15.73
C GLU A 64 -6.95 0.77 14.84
N ALA A 65 -6.66 0.81 13.53
CA ALA A 65 -7.30 1.74 12.60
C ALA A 65 -8.74 1.34 12.22
N LYS A 66 -9.04 0.04 12.14
CA LYS A 66 -10.36 -0.50 11.76
C LYS A 66 -11.55 0.15 12.48
N PRO A 67 -11.60 0.22 13.83
CA PRO A 67 -12.75 0.82 14.53
C PRO A 67 -12.91 2.31 14.21
N VAL A 68 -11.81 3.06 14.10
CA VAL A 68 -11.83 4.48 13.77
C VAL A 68 -12.37 4.72 12.35
N ILE A 69 -11.95 3.88 11.40
CA ILE A 69 -12.43 3.94 10.02
C ILE A 69 -13.92 3.58 9.95
N ALA A 70 -14.36 2.52 10.64
CA ALA A 70 -15.76 2.11 10.67
C ALA A 70 -16.67 3.22 11.21
N GLU A 71 -16.26 3.89 12.29
CA GLU A 71 -16.99 5.03 12.84
C GLU A 71 -17.07 6.20 11.86
N LYS A 72 -15.95 6.52 11.20
CA LYS A 72 -15.92 7.57 10.19
C LYS A 72 -16.87 7.29 9.02
N ILE A 73 -16.97 6.03 8.59
CA ILE A 73 -17.89 5.60 7.53
C ILE A 73 -19.33 5.77 8.00
N ARG A 74 -19.70 5.26 9.18
CA ARG A 74 -21.06 5.40 9.75
C ARG A 74 -21.51 6.87 9.77
N ARG A 75 -20.66 7.76 10.28
CA ARG A 75 -20.92 9.19 10.34
C ARG A 75 -21.05 9.85 8.96
N GLN A 76 -20.40 9.32 7.92
CA GLN A 76 -20.57 9.82 6.55
C GLN A 76 -21.88 9.34 5.94
N ASP A 77 -22.27 8.10 6.19
CA ASP A 77 -23.53 7.53 5.69
C ASP A 77 -24.75 8.22 6.31
N GLU A 78 -24.70 8.56 7.61
CA GLU A 78 -25.77 9.33 8.29
C GLU A 78 -25.96 10.75 7.75
N LYS A 79 -24.96 11.31 7.05
CA LYS A 79 -25.03 12.64 6.43
C LYS A 79 -25.57 12.63 5.00
N ARG A 80 -25.81 11.45 4.43
CA ARG A 80 -26.23 11.25 3.05
C ARG A 80 -27.72 10.98 2.96
#